data_AF-A0A0K8V6B3-F1
#
_entry.id   AF-A0A0K8V6B3-F1
#
_cell.length_a   1.000
_cell.length_b   1.000
_cell.length_c   1.000
_cell.angle_alpha   90.00
_cell.angle_beta   90.00
_cell.angle_gamma   90.00
#
_symmetry.space_group_name_H-M   'P 1'
#
loop_
_entity.id
_entity.type
_entity.pdbx_description
1 polymer ?
#
loop_
_entity_poly.entity_id
_entity_poly.type
_entity_poly.pdbx_seq_one_letter_code
_entity_poly.pdbx_strand_id
1 'polypeptide(L)'
;MEDILLLLLLLNEDENCENRNRARYLKCLRDDSNPFSLSENTFVRNFRLTRETCRRLIDELAPHDNQKTSLPLTVRVLAALNFFGHGSYQKCVGNNVNLPMSQSSLSRSVRAVAKLIVKVK
;
A
#
# COMPACT_ATOMS: atom_id res chain seq x y z
N MET A 1 -7.14 30.22 -28.41
CA MET A 1 -6.44 28.90 -28.35
C MET A 1 -5.50 28.87 -27.14
N GLU A 2 -4.74 29.94 -26.91
CA GLU A 2 -3.88 30.11 -25.73
C GLU A 2 -4.65 30.11 -24.39
N ASP A 3 -5.82 30.74 -24.31
CA ASP A 3 -6.63 30.75 -23.08
C ASP A 3 -7.16 29.36 -22.68
N ILE A 4 -7.48 28.52 -23.67
CA ILE A 4 -7.92 27.14 -23.45
C ILE A 4 -6.75 26.30 -22.93
N LEU A 5 -5.55 26.50 -23.49
CA LEU A 5 -4.35 25.83 -23.03
C LEU A 5 -3.99 26.24 -21.59
N LEU A 6 -4.10 27.54 -21.28
CA LEU A 6 -3.88 28.06 -19.93
C LEU A 6 -4.87 27.46 -18.92
N LEU A 7 -6.16 27.37 -19.28
CA LEU A 7 -7.18 26.74 -18.44
C LEU A 7 -6.88 25.26 -18.19
N LEU A 8 -6.48 24.50 -19.22
CA LEU A 8 -6.11 23.08 -19.07
C LEU A 8 -4.88 22.90 -18.17
N LEU A 9 -3.89 23.79 -18.29
CA LEU A 9 -2.70 23.77 -17.43
C LEU A 9 -3.06 24.05 -15.97
N LEU A 10 -3.92 25.04 -15.72
CA LEU A 10 -4.40 25.37 -14.38
C LEU A 10 -5.17 24.20 -13.76
N LEU A 11 -6.09 23.59 -14.50
CA LEU A 11 -6.86 22.43 -14.04
C LEU A 11 -5.95 21.24 -13.70
N ASN A 12 -4.92 20.96 -14.51
CA ASN A 12 -3.96 19.90 -14.23
C ASN A 12 -3.12 20.20 -12.98
N GLU A 13 -2.71 21.45 -12.76
CA GLU A 13 -1.95 21.82 -11.56
C GLU A 13 -2.79 21.69 -10.29
N ASP A 14 -4.06 22.06 -10.34
CA ASP A 14 -5.00 21.87 -9.22
C ASP A 14 -5.16 20.38 -8.90
N GLU A 15 -5.40 19.53 -9.90
CA GLU A 15 -5.51 18.07 -9.69
C GLU A 15 -4.20 17.48 -9.12
N ASN A 16 -3.04 17.94 -9.61
CA ASN A 16 -1.74 17.55 -9.08
C ASN A 16 -1.58 17.98 -7.62
N CYS A 17 -2.05 19.18 -7.27
CA CYS A 17 -2.02 19.69 -5.89
C CYS A 17 -2.85 18.82 -4.96
N GLU A 18 -4.08 18.49 -5.35
CA GLU A 18 -4.97 17.61 -4.61
C GLU A 18 -4.36 16.21 -4.43
N ASN A 19 -3.79 15.65 -5.49
CA ASN A 19 -3.12 14.36 -5.44
C ASN A 19 -1.92 14.35 -4.47
N ARG A 20 -1.13 15.44 -4.45
CA ARG A 20 -0.03 15.62 -3.50
C ARG A 20 -0.54 15.70 -2.06
N ASN A 21 -1.58 16.48 -1.81
CA ASN A 21 -2.19 16.62 -0.49
C ASN A 21 -2.75 15.29 0.02
N ARG A 22 -3.46 14.55 -0.85
CA ARG A 22 -3.98 13.21 -0.54
C ARG A 22 -2.86 12.22 -0.23
N ALA A 23 -1.78 12.24 -0.99
CA ALA A 23 -0.62 11.38 -0.73
C ALA A 23 0.02 11.66 0.63
N ARG A 24 0.14 12.94 1.03
CA ARG A 24 0.63 13.34 2.35
C ARG A 24 -0.30 12.88 3.47
N TYR A 25 -1.60 13.10 3.33
CA TYR A 25 -2.60 12.65 4.31
C TYR A 25 -2.55 11.14 4.55
N LEU A 26 -2.54 10.34 3.48
CA LEU A 26 -2.41 8.89 3.58
C LEU A 26 -1.08 8.45 4.20
N LYS A 27 0.00 9.23 4.02
CA LYS A 27 1.28 8.97 4.69
C LYS A 27 1.17 9.20 6.19
N CYS A 28 0.64 10.34 6.63
CA CYS A 28 0.43 10.62 8.05
C CYS A 28 -0.39 9.52 8.73
N LEU A 29 -1.52 9.12 8.12
CA LEU A 29 -2.33 8.03 8.67
C LEU A 29 -1.58 6.69 8.79
N ARG A 30 -0.68 6.37 7.84
CA ARG A 30 0.15 5.16 7.92
C ARG A 30 1.20 5.27 9.01
N ASP A 31 1.83 6.43 9.14
CA ASP A 31 2.88 6.66 10.14
C ASP A 31 2.28 6.58 11.56
N ASP A 32 1.01 6.98 11.74
CA ASP A 32 0.25 6.82 12.99
C ASP A 32 -0.31 5.40 13.21
N SER A 33 -0.36 4.57 12.15
CA SER A 33 -0.94 3.22 12.21
C SER A 33 0.14 2.16 12.42
N ASN A 34 -0.02 1.30 13.43
CA ASN A 34 0.81 0.12 13.60
C ASN A 34 0.00 -1.17 13.39
N PRO A 35 0.03 -1.80 12.20
CA PRO A 35 -0.72 -3.04 11.94
C PRO A 35 -0.35 -4.20 12.86
N PHE A 36 0.87 -4.22 13.42
CA PHE A 36 1.32 -5.27 14.33
C PHE A 36 0.85 -5.09 15.79
N SER A 37 0.24 -3.96 16.14
CA SER A 37 -0.38 -3.76 17.45
C SER A 37 -1.77 -4.41 17.56
N LEU A 38 -2.36 -4.85 16.44
CA LEU A 38 -3.63 -5.56 16.41
C LEU A 38 -3.55 -6.91 17.17
N SER A 39 -4.65 -7.30 17.82
CA SER A 39 -4.78 -8.63 18.43
C SER A 39 -4.60 -9.75 17.40
N GLU A 40 -4.13 -10.93 17.83
CA GLU A 40 -3.76 -12.02 16.89
C GLU A 40 -4.96 -12.44 16.02
N ASN A 41 -6.13 -12.59 16.64
CA ASN A 41 -7.37 -12.95 15.93
C ASN A 41 -7.73 -11.91 14.86
N THR A 42 -7.57 -10.62 15.15
CA THR A 42 -7.83 -9.54 14.20
C THR A 42 -6.79 -9.52 13.09
N PHE A 43 -5.52 -9.72 13.45
CA PHE A 43 -4.41 -9.76 12.51
C PHE A 43 -4.58 -10.91 11.51
N VAL A 44 -4.84 -12.13 11.98
CA VAL A 44 -5.08 -13.31 11.14
C VAL A 44 -6.33 -13.12 10.28
N ARG A 45 -7.41 -12.53 10.82
CA ARG A 45 -8.60 -12.22 10.02
C ARG A 45 -8.27 -11.28 8.85
N ASN A 46 -7.40 -10.30 9.08
CA ASN A 46 -7.05 -9.27 8.09
C ASN A 46 -5.96 -9.72 7.09
N PHE A 47 -4.98 -10.50 7.53
CA PHE A 47 -3.77 -10.82 6.75
C PHE A 47 -3.60 -12.31 6.45
N ARG A 48 -4.49 -13.17 6.99
CA ARG A 48 -4.48 -14.65 6.86
C ARG A 48 -3.27 -15.36 7.44
N LEU A 49 -2.28 -14.63 7.92
CA LEU A 49 -1.09 -15.12 8.59
C LEU A 49 -1.07 -14.63 10.04
N THR A 50 -0.35 -15.35 10.90
CA THR A 50 -0.03 -14.86 12.25
C THR A 50 0.98 -13.71 12.16
N ARG A 51 1.08 -12.89 13.22
CA ARG A 51 2.08 -11.80 13.28
C ARG A 51 3.50 -12.33 13.09
N GLU A 52 3.79 -13.47 13.69
CA GLU A 52 5.12 -14.08 13.64
C GLU A 52 5.47 -14.59 12.23
N THR A 53 4.56 -15.34 11.60
CA THR A 53 4.78 -15.82 10.23
C THR A 53 4.89 -14.65 9.24
N CYS A 54 4.13 -13.58 9.46
CA CYS A 54 4.24 -12.37 8.63
C CYS A 54 5.60 -11.69 8.78
N ARG A 55 6.16 -11.60 10.00
CA ARG A 55 7.49 -11.03 10.23
C ARG A 55 8.57 -11.85 9.53
N ARG A 56 8.54 -13.16 9.74
CA ARG A 56 9.46 -14.10 9.07
C ARG A 56 9.41 -13.97 7.55
N LEU A 57 8.22 -13.87 6.97
CA LEU A 57 8.06 -13.64 5.53
C LEU A 57 8.72 -12.32 5.10
N ILE A 58 8.53 -11.24 5.86
CA ILE A 58 9.16 -9.95 5.53
C ILE A 58 10.69 -10.06 5.60
N ASP A 59 11.22 -10.73 6.61
CA ASP A 59 12.66 -10.92 6.79
C ASP A 59 13.26 -11.78 5.67
N GLU A 60 12.55 -12.82 5.22
CA GLU A 60 12.94 -13.64 4.07
C GLU A 60 12.91 -12.86 2.76
N LEU A 61 11.96 -11.92 2.58
CA LEU A 61 11.84 -11.12 1.37
C LEU A 61 12.80 -9.91 1.34
N ALA A 62 13.22 -9.40 2.50
CA ALA A 62 14.01 -8.17 2.61
C ALA A 62 15.32 -8.15 1.82
N PRO A 63 16.14 -9.24 1.81
CA PRO A 63 17.37 -9.29 1.01
C PRO A 63 17.14 -9.23 -0.51
N HIS A 64 15.94 -9.57 -0.96
CA HIS A 64 15.60 -9.68 -2.38
C HIS A 64 14.84 -8.46 -2.91
N ASP A 65 14.41 -7.56 -2.02
CA ASP A 65 13.66 -6.37 -2.35
C ASP A 65 14.58 -5.22 -2.79
N ASN A 66 14.76 -5.11 -4.10
CA ASN A 66 15.56 -4.05 -4.73
C ASN A 66 14.74 -2.80 -5.10
N GLN A 67 13.48 -2.72 -4.67
CA GLN A 67 12.58 -1.64 -5.13
C GLN A 67 12.78 -0.36 -4.31
N LYS A 68 13.19 0.71 -4.99
CA LYS A 68 13.19 2.07 -4.43
C LYS A 68 11.79 2.66 -4.50
N THR A 69 10.94 2.31 -3.55
CA THR A 69 9.59 2.90 -3.43
C THR A 69 9.44 3.73 -2.18
N SER A 70 8.50 4.68 -2.20
CA SER A 70 8.14 5.49 -1.03
C SER A 70 7.49 4.67 0.10
N LEU A 71 7.03 3.45 -0.19
CA LEU A 71 6.42 2.55 0.78
C LEU A 71 7.43 1.51 1.30
N PRO A 72 7.60 1.36 2.62
CA PRO A 72 8.41 0.30 3.19
C PRO A 72 7.95 -1.09 2.74
N LEU A 73 8.87 -2.04 2.65
CA LEU A 73 8.56 -3.43 2.28
C LEU A 73 7.45 -4.02 3.16
N THR A 74 7.55 -3.83 4.47
CA THR A 74 6.54 -4.27 5.45
C THR A 74 5.13 -3.83 5.07
N VAL A 75 4.95 -2.55 4.73
CA VAL A 75 3.65 -2.00 4.34
C VAL A 75 3.15 -2.62 3.04
N ARG A 76 4.05 -2.80 2.06
CA ARG A 76 3.71 -3.44 0.78
C ARG A 76 3.29 -4.91 0.97
N VAL A 77 4.02 -5.65 1.80
CA VAL A 77 3.72 -7.06 2.12
C VAL A 77 2.36 -7.18 2.82
N LEU A 78 2.11 -6.38 3.86
CA LEU A 78 0.82 -6.40 4.56
C LEU A 78 -0.34 -6.02 3.63
N ALA A 79 -0.16 -5.04 2.76
CA ALA A 79 -1.16 -4.65 1.77
C ALA A 79 -1.44 -5.78 0.76
N ALA A 80 -0.39 -6.48 0.32
CA ALA A 80 -0.52 -7.62 -0.58
C ALA A 80 -1.23 -8.79 0.11
N LEU A 81 -0.87 -9.14 1.35
CA LEU A 81 -1.52 -10.20 2.13
C LEU A 81 -3.00 -9.89 2.37
N ASN A 82 -3.32 -8.65 2.73
CA ASN A 82 -4.70 -8.22 2.90
C ASN A 82 -5.50 -8.38 1.59
N PHE A 83 -4.90 -7.99 0.47
CA PHE A 83 -5.50 -8.20 -0.85
C PHE A 83 -5.67 -9.68 -1.19
N PHE A 84 -4.65 -10.53 -1.01
CA PHE A 84 -4.74 -11.96 -1.28
C PHE A 84 -5.80 -12.65 -0.41
N GLY A 85 -5.95 -12.21 0.84
CA GLY A 85 -6.91 -12.77 1.78
C GLY A 85 -8.37 -12.34 1.56
N HIS A 86 -8.62 -11.27 0.81
CA HIS A 86 -9.97 -10.69 0.61
C HIS A 86 -10.40 -10.61 -0.86
N GLY A 87 -9.45 -10.61 -1.81
CA GLY A 87 -9.68 -10.61 -3.26
C GLY A 87 -10.30 -9.33 -3.83
N SER A 88 -10.56 -8.29 -3.03
CA SER A 88 -11.28 -7.09 -3.47
C SER A 88 -10.48 -5.81 -3.28
N TYR A 89 -10.20 -5.11 -4.39
CA TYR A 89 -9.56 -3.79 -4.40
C TYR A 89 -10.39 -2.74 -3.64
N GLN A 90 -11.73 -2.74 -3.78
CA GLN A 90 -12.60 -1.76 -3.15
C GLN A 90 -12.58 -1.87 -1.62
N LYS A 91 -12.58 -3.11 -1.08
CA LYS A 91 -12.44 -3.35 0.36
C LYS A 91 -11.06 -2.92 0.89
N CYS A 92 -10.02 -3.05 0.08
CA CYS A 92 -8.64 -2.72 0.46
C CYS A 92 -8.29 -1.23 0.36
N VAL A 93 -9.01 -0.44 -0.44
CA VAL A 93 -8.72 0.99 -0.67
C VAL A 93 -9.70 1.90 0.08
N GLY A 94 -10.96 1.48 0.24
CA GLY A 94 -12.00 2.27 0.92
C GLY A 94 -12.18 1.96 2.41
N ASN A 95 -11.80 0.76 2.89
CA ASN A 95 -12.14 0.31 4.25
C ASN A 95 -10.94 -0.21 5.06
N ASN A 96 -9.72 0.01 4.57
CA ASN A 96 -8.51 -0.53 5.19
C ASN A 96 -7.86 0.54 6.08
N VAL A 97 -8.51 0.82 7.21
CA VAL A 97 -8.05 1.80 8.20
C VAL A 97 -6.61 1.53 8.65
N ASN A 98 -6.21 0.25 8.66
CA ASN A 98 -4.88 -0.17 9.10
C ASN A 98 -3.78 0.05 8.05
N LEU A 99 -4.12 0.24 6.77
CA LEU A 99 -3.16 0.41 5.66
C LEU A 99 -3.66 1.41 4.62
N PRO A 100 -3.80 2.70 4.97
CA PRO A 100 -4.33 3.70 4.06
C PRO A 100 -3.39 3.89 2.87
N MET A 101 -3.87 3.63 1.65
CA MET A 101 -3.12 3.86 0.41
C MET A 101 -4.03 4.04 -0.81
N SER A 102 -3.49 4.64 -1.88
CA SER A 102 -4.20 4.74 -3.16
C SER A 102 -4.31 3.38 -3.85
N GLN A 103 -5.34 3.20 -4.69
CA GLN A 103 -5.50 1.99 -5.50
C GLN A 103 -4.28 1.69 -6.38
N SER A 104 -3.69 2.71 -7.00
CA SER A 104 -2.48 2.57 -7.81
C SER A 104 -1.26 2.12 -6.98
N SER A 105 -1.16 2.54 -5.73
CA SER A 105 -0.10 2.08 -4.82
C SER A 105 -0.32 0.65 -4.34
N LEU A 106 -1.58 0.28 -4.06
CA LEU A 106 -1.95 -1.09 -3.73
C LEU A 106 -1.63 -2.04 -4.88
N SER A 107 -2.07 -1.72 -6.11
CA SER A 107 -1.81 -2.54 -7.30
C SER A 107 -0.31 -2.77 -7.52
N ARG A 108 0.51 -1.69 -7.43
CA ARG A 108 1.98 -1.81 -7.52
C ARG A 108 2.55 -2.70 -6.42
N SER A 109 2.07 -2.55 -5.19
CA SER A 109 2.52 -3.34 -4.02
C SER A 109 2.21 -4.82 -4.19
N VAL A 110 0.98 -5.16 -4.59
CA VAL A 110 0.55 -6.54 -4.87
C VAL A 110 1.43 -7.16 -5.94
N ARG A 111 1.63 -6.47 -7.07
CA ARG A 111 2.48 -6.97 -8.17
C ARG A 111 3.93 -7.13 -7.74
N ALA A 112 4.46 -6.20 -6.96
CA ALA A 112 5.82 -6.24 -6.44
C ALA A 112 6.04 -7.44 -5.52
N VAL A 113 5.17 -7.60 -4.53
CA VAL A 113 5.26 -8.68 -3.53
C VAL A 113 5.04 -10.04 -4.18
N ALA A 114 4.07 -10.17 -5.09
CA ALA A 114 3.86 -11.42 -5.83
C ALA A 114 5.12 -11.85 -6.60
N LYS A 115 5.79 -10.90 -7.28
CA LYS A 115 7.05 -11.18 -7.99
C LYS A 115 8.17 -11.57 -7.03
N LEU A 116 8.27 -10.91 -5.87
CA LEU A 116 9.27 -11.22 -4.86
C LEU A 116 9.08 -12.64 -4.31
N ILE A 117 7.85 -13.00 -3.93
CA ILE A 117 7.53 -14.35 -3.44
C ILE A 117 7.91 -15.43 -4.46
N VAL A 118 7.61 -15.21 -5.75
CA VAL A 118 7.97 -16.15 -6.82
C VAL A 118 9.49 -16.25 -7.02
N LYS A 119 10.24 -15.17 -6.79
CA LYS A 119 11.70 -15.13 -6.97
C LYS A 119 12.47 -15.81 -5.84
N VAL A 120 11.92 -15.82 -4.62
CA VAL A 120 12.55 -16.42 -3.43
C VAL A 120 12.35 -17.93 -3.37
N LYS A 121 11.42 -18.48 -4.18
CA LYS A 121 11.22 -19.92 -4.36
C LYS A 121 12.29 -20.52 -5.28
#